data_AF-A0AAU2BGC5-F1
#
_entry.id   AF-A0AAU2BGC5-F1
#
_cell.length_a   1.000
_cell.length_b   1.000
_cell.length_c   1.000
_cell.angle_alpha   90.00
_cell.angle_beta   90.00
_cell.angle_gamma   90.00
#
_symmetry.space_group_name_H-M   'P 1'
#
loop_
_entity.id
_entity.type
_entity.pdbx_description
1 polymer ?
#
loop_
_entity_poly.entity_id
_entity_poly.type
_entity_poly.pdbx_seq_one_letter_code
_entity_poly.pdbx_strand_id
1 'polypeptide(L)'
;MTGQHPSNASNLHEPQQAVYGEARWPMAGAVIAAAVLTLLLPDDLRLGPRWVLPLVEGLLLMALIAGDPVRISRRSAAMRAVSIALVSVLACGAIWSTLQLVDDLMHGGRETNSADALLRVGGSVWASTVLAFSLLYFELDSGGAAARAHSMAPTPALAFPQHLSPELNAAHWRPRYIDYLYLGFTNATAFSPTDVMPLAPWAKIVMAVQSVISLLILGLVVARAVNVLA
;
A
#
# COMPACT_ATOMS: atom_id res chain seq x y z
N MET A 1 -19.26 65.98 9.45
CA MET A 1 -18.25 65.16 8.74
C MET A 1 -18.14 63.82 9.46
N THR A 2 -18.84 62.80 8.98
CA THR A 2 -18.58 61.39 9.32
C THR A 2 -19.21 60.56 8.21
N GLY A 3 -18.36 59.89 7.43
CA GLY A 3 -18.73 59.22 6.19
C GLY A 3 -19.58 57.98 6.42
N GLN A 4 -20.58 57.81 5.55
CA GLN A 4 -21.24 56.52 5.34
C GLN A 4 -20.26 55.61 4.58
N HIS A 5 -19.77 54.57 5.24
CA HIS A 5 -19.22 53.41 4.55
C HIS A 5 -20.39 52.48 4.20
N PRO A 6 -20.70 52.21 2.92
CA PRO A 6 -21.53 51.08 2.59
C PRO A 6 -20.69 49.81 2.84
N SER A 7 -21.16 48.97 3.77
CA SER A 7 -20.72 47.59 3.93
C SER A 7 -21.11 46.81 2.67
N ASN A 8 -20.29 46.94 1.63
CA ASN A 8 -20.44 46.19 0.41
C ASN A 8 -20.02 44.76 0.73
N ALA A 9 -21.01 43.89 0.81
CA ALA A 9 -20.86 42.46 0.92
C ALA A 9 -19.99 41.96 -0.25
N SER A 10 -18.68 41.84 -0.02
CA SER A 10 -17.83 41.02 -0.84
C SER A 10 -18.18 39.58 -0.53
N ASN A 11 -19.22 39.09 -1.22
CA ASN A 11 -19.32 37.69 -1.61
C ASN A 11 -18.06 37.36 -2.42
N LEU A 12 -16.93 37.18 -1.73
CA LEU A 12 -15.79 36.49 -2.30
C LEU A 12 -16.31 35.08 -2.52
N HIS A 13 -16.59 34.77 -3.77
CA HIS A 13 -16.74 33.40 -4.22
C HIS A 13 -15.53 32.62 -3.67
N GLU A 14 -15.71 31.89 -2.57
CA GLU A 14 -14.78 30.82 -2.22
C GLU A 14 -14.69 29.97 -3.49
N PRO A 15 -13.50 29.87 -4.12
CA PRO A 15 -13.37 29.09 -5.33
C PRO A 15 -13.87 27.69 -5.01
N GLN A 16 -14.95 27.32 -5.69
CA GLN A 16 -15.68 26.07 -5.48
C GLN A 16 -14.66 24.94 -5.40
N GLN A 17 -14.60 24.28 -4.23
CA GLN A 17 -13.62 23.26 -3.90
C GLN A 17 -13.53 22.25 -5.06
N ALA A 18 -12.49 22.37 -5.88
CA ALA A 18 -12.28 21.43 -6.96
C ALA A 18 -11.96 20.08 -6.32
N VAL A 19 -12.90 19.14 -6.41
CA VAL A 19 -12.70 17.75 -6.00
C VAL A 19 -11.59 17.19 -6.89
N TYR A 20 -10.35 17.26 -6.42
CA TYR A 20 -9.21 16.59 -7.04
C TYR A 20 -9.36 15.10 -6.81
N GLY A 21 -10.07 14.43 -7.72
CA GLY A 21 -10.09 12.99 -7.79
C GLY A 21 -8.72 12.48 -8.23
N GLU A 22 -8.02 11.74 -7.36
CA GLU A 22 -6.82 11.01 -7.75
C GLU A 22 -7.19 9.99 -8.83
N ALA A 23 -6.40 9.91 -9.90
CA ALA A 23 -6.58 8.90 -10.94
C ALA A 23 -6.33 7.51 -10.33
N ARG A 24 -7.22 6.54 -10.56
CA ARG A 24 -7.11 5.19 -9.94
C ARG A 24 -5.99 4.31 -10.52
N TRP A 25 -5.37 4.74 -11.62
CA TRP A 25 -4.37 3.97 -12.37
C TRP A 25 -3.14 3.53 -11.58
N PRO A 26 -2.57 4.34 -10.65
CA PRO A 26 -1.42 3.88 -9.85
C PRO A 26 -1.77 2.70 -8.94
N MET A 27 -2.96 2.71 -8.32
CA MET A 27 -3.44 1.59 -7.51
C MET A 27 -3.73 0.35 -8.37
N ALA A 28 -4.43 0.53 -9.50
CA ALA A 28 -4.71 -0.56 -10.42
C ALA A 28 -3.40 -1.19 -10.93
N GLY A 29 -2.41 -0.36 -11.27
CA GLY A 29 -1.08 -0.80 -11.65
C GLY A 29 -0.39 -1.60 -10.55
N ALA A 30 -0.51 -1.17 -9.29
CA ALA A 30 0.05 -1.91 -8.15
C ALA A 30 -0.65 -3.25 -7.90
N VAL A 31 -1.98 -3.32 -8.01
CA VAL A 31 -2.72 -4.59 -7.89
C VAL A 31 -2.34 -5.53 -9.04
N ILE A 32 -2.26 -5.03 -10.27
CA ILE A 32 -1.84 -5.83 -11.42
C ILE A 32 -0.40 -6.31 -11.23
N ALA A 33 0.51 -5.45 -10.77
CA ALA A 33 1.88 -5.84 -10.48
C ALA A 33 1.95 -6.92 -9.39
N ALA A 34 1.18 -6.79 -8.32
CA ALA A 34 1.09 -7.79 -7.26
C ALA A 34 0.55 -9.13 -7.80
N ALA A 35 -0.52 -9.11 -8.59
CA ALA A 35 -1.09 -10.31 -9.21
C ALA A 35 -0.09 -11.00 -10.17
N VAL A 36 0.64 -10.22 -10.97
CA VAL A 36 1.70 -10.74 -11.85
C VAL A 36 2.82 -11.38 -11.03
N LEU A 37 3.27 -10.75 -9.94
CA LEU A 37 4.29 -11.34 -9.07
C LEU A 37 3.78 -12.65 -8.46
N THR A 38 2.54 -12.70 -7.95
CA THR A 38 1.92 -13.93 -7.44
C THR A 38 1.89 -15.04 -8.50
N LEU A 39 1.60 -14.69 -9.77
CA LEU A 39 1.60 -15.63 -10.90
C LEU A 39 3.01 -16.10 -11.33
N LEU A 40 4.06 -15.39 -10.93
CA LEU A 40 5.46 -15.79 -11.17
C LEU A 40 6.02 -16.65 -10.03
N LEU A 41 5.42 -16.63 -8.84
CA LEU A 41 5.88 -17.46 -7.71
C LEU A 41 5.74 -18.97 -7.99
N PRO A 42 6.70 -19.81 -7.55
CA PRO A 42 6.55 -21.27 -7.52
C PRO A 42 5.27 -21.73 -6.80
N ASP A 43 4.70 -22.86 -7.24
CA ASP A 43 3.43 -23.39 -6.71
C ASP A 43 3.50 -23.70 -5.20
N ASP A 44 4.67 -24.08 -4.68
CA ASP A 44 4.88 -24.45 -3.28
C ASP A 44 4.77 -23.26 -2.30
N LEU A 45 4.97 -22.04 -2.81
CA LEU A 45 4.95 -20.80 -2.01
C LEU A 45 3.56 -20.14 -1.98
N ARG A 46 2.59 -20.66 -2.74
CA ARG A 46 1.26 -20.06 -2.87
C ARG A 46 0.31 -20.57 -1.79
N LEU A 47 -0.62 -19.71 -1.36
CA LEU A 47 -1.74 -20.12 -0.51
C LEU A 47 -2.82 -20.77 -1.39
N GLY A 48 -2.76 -22.10 -1.50
CA GLY A 48 -3.75 -22.90 -2.22
C GLY A 48 -3.49 -23.07 -3.72
N PRO A 49 -4.47 -23.59 -4.49
CA PRO A 49 -4.29 -23.90 -5.90
C PRO A 49 -3.96 -22.67 -6.75
N ARG A 50 -3.07 -22.81 -7.74
CA ARG A 50 -2.51 -21.77 -8.64
C ARG A 50 -3.49 -20.73 -9.21
N TRP A 51 -4.77 -21.05 -9.26
CA TRP A 51 -5.80 -20.20 -9.84
C TRP A 51 -6.65 -19.48 -8.80
N VAL A 52 -6.72 -19.94 -7.55
CA VAL A 52 -7.68 -19.43 -6.56
C VAL A 52 -7.34 -18.00 -6.15
N LEU A 53 -6.10 -17.75 -5.71
CA LEU A 53 -5.68 -16.41 -5.30
C LEU A 53 -5.78 -15.38 -6.45
N PRO A 54 -5.20 -15.62 -7.65
CA PRO A 54 -5.34 -14.71 -8.77
C PRO A 54 -6.79 -14.50 -9.23
N LEU A 55 -7.64 -15.53 -9.11
CA LEU A 55 -9.07 -15.41 -9.44
C LEU A 55 -9.80 -14.55 -8.42
N VAL A 56 -9.55 -14.74 -7.12
CA VAL A 56 -10.15 -13.90 -6.06
C VAL A 56 -9.68 -12.44 -6.21
N GLU A 57 -8.37 -12.22 -6.39
CA GLU A 57 -7.80 -10.89 -6.64
C GLU A 57 -8.40 -10.26 -7.90
N GLY A 58 -8.48 -11.03 -8.99
CA GLY A 58 -9.06 -10.60 -10.26
C GLY A 58 -10.54 -10.25 -10.14
N LEU A 59 -11.35 -11.06 -9.45
CA LEU A 59 -12.77 -10.79 -9.24
C LEU A 59 -13.00 -9.55 -8.38
N LEU A 60 -12.22 -9.38 -7.31
CA LEU A 60 -12.31 -8.21 -6.44
C LEU A 60 -11.85 -6.93 -7.16
N LEU A 61 -10.78 -7.01 -7.96
CA LEU A 61 -10.32 -5.91 -8.80
C LEU A 61 -11.36 -5.55 -9.87
N MET A 62 -11.94 -6.56 -10.53
CA MET A 62 -13.02 -6.36 -11.52
C MET A 62 -14.24 -5.70 -10.89
N ALA A 63 -14.64 -6.12 -9.68
CA ALA A 63 -15.72 -5.48 -8.94
C ALA A 63 -15.40 -4.01 -8.60
N LEU A 64 -14.14 -3.70 -8.28
CA LEU A 64 -13.69 -2.34 -7.98
C LEU A 64 -13.70 -1.43 -9.22
N ILE A 65 -13.28 -1.96 -10.38
CA ILE A 65 -13.26 -1.25 -11.67
C ILE A 65 -14.69 -1.03 -12.18
N ALA A 66 -15.53 -2.07 -12.13
CA ALA A 66 -16.92 -2.01 -12.61
C ALA A 66 -17.80 -1.11 -11.74
N GLY A 67 -17.53 -1.04 -10.43
CA GLY A 67 -18.32 -0.26 -9.49
C GLY A 67 -18.11 1.26 -9.58
N ASP A 68 -16.96 1.74 -10.05
CA ASP A 68 -16.67 3.18 -10.17
C ASP A 68 -15.48 3.44 -11.12
N PRO A 69 -15.72 3.53 -12.44
CA PRO A 69 -14.66 3.41 -13.45
C PRO A 69 -13.73 4.63 -13.60
N VAL A 70 -14.10 5.84 -13.14
CA VAL A 70 -13.35 7.06 -13.53
C VAL A 70 -13.20 8.12 -12.43
N ARG A 71 -14.11 8.26 -11.46
CA ARG A 71 -14.02 9.32 -10.44
C ARG A 71 -14.48 8.80 -9.11
N ILE A 72 -13.66 8.95 -8.08
CA ILE A 72 -14.03 8.75 -6.68
C ILE A 72 -15.32 9.54 -6.40
N SER A 73 -16.47 8.89 -6.55
CA SER A 73 -17.76 9.56 -6.46
C SER A 73 -18.67 8.69 -5.61
N ARG A 74 -18.99 9.26 -4.44
CA ARG A 74 -19.75 8.67 -3.32
C ARG A 74 -18.99 7.63 -2.50
N ARG A 75 -19.10 7.85 -1.20
CA ARG A 75 -18.70 6.99 -0.08
C ARG A 75 -19.53 5.70 -0.05
N SER A 76 -19.39 4.84 -1.06
CA SER A 76 -20.01 3.51 -1.03
C SER A 76 -19.25 2.64 -0.03
N ALA A 77 -19.85 2.40 1.14
CA ALA A 77 -19.29 1.53 2.17
C ALA A 77 -18.99 0.12 1.62
N ALA A 78 -19.79 -0.34 0.66
CA ALA A 78 -19.59 -1.61 -0.04
C ALA A 78 -18.28 -1.61 -0.86
N MET A 79 -18.01 -0.56 -1.65
CA MET A 79 -16.76 -0.48 -2.43
C MET A 79 -15.53 -0.39 -1.53
N ARG A 80 -15.64 0.30 -0.40
CA ARG A 80 -14.58 0.33 0.60
C ARG A 80 -14.34 -1.06 1.20
N ALA A 81 -15.40 -1.79 1.53
CA ALA A 81 -15.27 -3.17 2.03
C ALA A 81 -14.59 -4.08 1.01
N VAL A 82 -14.93 -3.96 -0.29
CA VAL A 82 -14.28 -4.71 -1.38
C VAL A 82 -12.80 -4.35 -1.51
N SER A 83 -12.45 -3.06 -1.45
CA SER A 83 -11.04 -2.62 -1.48
C SER A 83 -10.24 -3.17 -0.30
N ILE A 84 -10.77 -3.04 0.93
CA ILE A 84 -10.15 -3.58 2.13
C ILE A 84 -10.02 -5.11 2.05
N ALA A 85 -11.01 -5.81 1.50
CA ALA A 85 -10.97 -7.25 1.30
C ALA A 85 -9.86 -7.64 0.31
N LEU A 86 -9.79 -6.98 -0.85
CA LEU A 86 -8.74 -7.21 -1.86
C LEU A 86 -7.35 -7.04 -1.26
N VAL A 87 -7.14 -5.93 -0.56
CA VAL A 87 -5.84 -5.60 -0.01
C VAL A 87 -5.47 -6.50 1.18
N SER A 88 -6.46 -6.89 1.99
CA SER A 88 -6.25 -7.91 3.03
C SER A 88 -5.86 -9.26 2.43
N VAL A 89 -6.49 -9.68 1.33
CA VAL A 89 -6.13 -10.92 0.62
C VAL A 89 -4.70 -10.85 0.12
N LEU A 90 -4.30 -9.74 -0.52
CA LEU A 90 -2.91 -9.52 -0.97
C LEU A 90 -1.92 -9.58 0.20
N ALA A 91 -2.22 -8.92 1.32
CA ALA A 91 -1.35 -8.92 2.50
C ALA A 91 -1.22 -10.31 3.12
N CYS A 92 -2.33 -11.04 3.27
CA CYS A 92 -2.32 -12.43 3.75
C CYS A 92 -1.54 -13.36 2.81
N GLY A 93 -1.69 -13.19 1.50
CA GLY A 93 -0.92 -13.94 0.49
C GLY A 93 0.58 -13.67 0.58
N ALA A 94 0.98 -12.42 0.76
CA ALA A 94 2.38 -12.04 0.96
C ALA A 94 2.96 -12.62 2.26
N ILE A 95 2.20 -12.57 3.36
CA ILE A 95 2.59 -13.18 4.65
C ILE A 95 2.80 -14.69 4.47
N TRP A 96 1.84 -15.38 3.86
CA TRP A 96 1.92 -16.82 3.65
C TRP A 96 3.11 -17.21 2.77
N SER A 97 3.30 -16.52 1.65
CA SER A 97 4.43 -16.74 0.74
C SER A 97 5.76 -16.55 1.47
N THR A 98 5.81 -15.60 2.40
CA THR A 98 6.99 -15.39 3.24
C THR A 98 7.22 -16.55 4.20
N LEU A 99 6.18 -17.02 4.89
CA LEU A 99 6.30 -18.14 5.82
C LEU A 99 6.75 -19.42 5.10
N GLN A 100 6.21 -19.69 3.92
CA GLN A 100 6.63 -20.83 3.09
C GLN A 100 8.08 -20.66 2.61
N LEU A 101 8.47 -19.44 2.19
CA LEU A 101 9.86 -19.18 1.80
C LEU A 101 10.83 -19.40 2.97
N VAL A 102 10.46 -18.99 4.17
CA VAL A 102 11.25 -19.22 5.39
C VAL A 102 11.35 -20.73 5.67
N ASP A 103 10.25 -21.47 5.57
CA ASP A 103 10.22 -22.92 5.78
C ASP A 103 11.11 -23.66 4.77
N ASP A 104 10.97 -23.34 3.49
CA ASP A 104 11.80 -23.86 2.41
C ASP A 104 13.28 -23.56 2.64
N LEU A 105 13.61 -22.38 3.17
CA LEU A 105 15.00 -22.01 3.41
C LEU A 105 15.62 -22.73 4.60
N MET A 106 14.82 -23.05 5.63
CA MET A 106 15.28 -23.80 6.80
C MET A 106 15.37 -25.29 6.54
N HIS A 107 14.41 -25.87 5.80
CA HIS A 107 14.32 -27.32 5.59
C HIS A 107 14.92 -27.80 4.26
N GLY A 108 15.32 -26.90 3.35
CA GLY A 108 16.02 -27.23 2.11
C GLY A 108 15.11 -27.53 0.92
N GLY A 109 14.26 -26.57 0.54
CA GLY A 109 13.39 -26.64 -0.63
C GLY A 109 14.15 -26.66 -1.99
N ARG A 110 13.44 -27.01 -3.07
CA ARG A 110 14.03 -27.21 -4.42
C ARG A 110 14.76 -25.97 -4.94
N GLU A 111 14.21 -24.79 -4.69
CA GLU A 111 14.73 -23.48 -5.11
C GLU A 111 16.00 -23.06 -4.35
N THR A 112 16.34 -23.75 -3.25
CA THR A 112 17.47 -23.39 -2.39
C THR A 112 18.84 -23.85 -2.89
N ASN A 113 18.88 -24.50 -4.06
CA ASN A 113 20.09 -25.07 -4.66
C ASN A 113 20.79 -24.13 -5.66
N SER A 114 20.19 -22.99 -5.98
CA SER A 114 20.74 -22.00 -6.91
C SER A 114 20.52 -20.58 -6.39
N ALA A 115 21.62 -19.81 -6.27
CA ALA A 115 21.57 -18.44 -5.77
C ALA A 115 20.68 -17.51 -6.63
N ASP A 116 20.64 -17.73 -7.96
CA ASP A 116 19.80 -16.92 -8.85
C ASP A 116 18.30 -17.18 -8.63
N ALA A 117 17.89 -18.43 -8.44
CA ALA A 117 16.50 -18.76 -8.14
C ALA A 117 16.07 -18.18 -6.79
N LEU A 118 16.91 -18.29 -5.76
CA LEU A 118 16.66 -17.69 -4.44
C LEU A 118 16.46 -16.19 -4.51
N LEU A 119 17.32 -15.47 -5.24
CA LEU A 119 17.20 -14.03 -5.41
C LEU A 119 15.94 -13.63 -6.18
N ARG A 120 15.57 -14.38 -7.24
CA ARG A 120 14.32 -14.13 -7.98
C ARG A 120 13.08 -14.36 -7.12
N VAL A 121 13.02 -15.49 -6.43
CA VAL A 121 11.89 -15.86 -5.58
C VAL A 121 11.79 -14.90 -4.39
N GLY A 122 12.89 -14.73 -3.64
CA GLY A 122 12.95 -13.81 -2.50
C GLY A 122 12.64 -12.36 -2.87
N GLY A 123 13.20 -11.88 -3.98
CA GLY A 123 12.90 -10.55 -4.51
C GLY A 123 11.44 -10.37 -4.90
N SER A 124 10.81 -11.40 -5.48
CA SER A 124 9.39 -11.38 -5.85
C SER A 124 8.47 -11.36 -4.63
N VAL A 125 8.77 -12.17 -3.60
CA VAL A 125 8.04 -12.20 -2.33
C VAL A 125 8.18 -10.86 -1.59
N TRP A 126 9.39 -10.29 -1.58
CA TRP A 126 9.67 -8.99 -0.99
C TRP A 126 8.92 -7.85 -1.71
N ALA A 127 8.98 -7.81 -3.06
CA ALA A 127 8.25 -6.82 -3.85
C ALA A 127 6.72 -6.94 -3.65
N SER A 128 6.19 -8.16 -3.57
CA SER A 128 4.78 -8.41 -3.29
C SER A 128 4.38 -7.90 -1.90
N THR A 129 5.24 -8.08 -0.91
CA THR A 129 5.06 -7.55 0.45
C THR A 129 5.01 -6.02 0.44
N VAL A 130 5.93 -5.36 -0.28
CA VAL A 130 5.92 -3.90 -0.43
C VAL A 130 4.60 -3.41 -1.03
N LEU A 131 4.15 -4.01 -2.14
CA LEU A 131 2.92 -3.63 -2.83
C LEU A 131 1.66 -3.87 -2.00
N ALA A 132 1.58 -5.03 -1.33
CA ALA A 132 0.42 -5.38 -0.52
C ALA A 132 0.26 -4.43 0.67
N PHE A 133 1.36 -4.16 1.40
CA PHE A 133 1.32 -3.26 2.54
C PHE A 133 1.15 -1.80 2.13
N SER A 134 1.72 -1.35 1.00
CA SER A 134 1.48 0.02 0.51
C SER A 134 0.02 0.26 0.16
N LEU A 135 -0.64 -0.71 -0.50
CA LEU A 135 -2.08 -0.67 -0.73
C LEU A 135 -2.87 -0.67 0.59
N LEU A 136 -2.41 -1.42 1.59
CA LEU A 136 -3.06 -1.51 2.90
C LEU A 136 -3.01 -0.18 3.64
N TYR A 137 -1.84 0.47 3.68
CA TYR A 137 -1.71 1.81 4.24
C TYR A 137 -2.59 2.82 3.52
N PHE A 138 -2.58 2.79 2.18
CA PHE A 138 -3.37 3.70 1.37
C PHE A 138 -4.88 3.53 1.61
N GLU A 139 -5.38 2.31 1.75
CA GLU A 139 -6.82 2.05 1.95
C GLU A 139 -7.27 2.33 3.39
N LEU A 140 -6.44 2.08 4.39
CA LEU A 140 -6.81 2.24 5.80
C LEU A 140 -6.66 3.67 6.31
N ASP A 141 -5.62 4.38 5.89
CA ASP A 141 -5.33 5.72 6.40
C ASP A 141 -6.40 6.75 5.99
N SER A 142 -6.66 7.72 6.87
CA SER A 142 -7.55 8.86 6.61
C SER A 142 -8.96 8.47 6.08
N GLY A 143 -9.42 7.25 6.35
CA GLY A 143 -10.72 6.75 5.88
C GLY A 143 -10.73 6.24 4.43
N GLY A 144 -9.57 6.02 3.83
CA GLY A 144 -9.41 5.54 2.45
C GLY A 144 -9.41 6.64 1.39
N ALA A 145 -9.13 6.25 0.15
CA ALA A 145 -8.98 7.16 -0.99
C ALA A 145 -10.18 8.09 -1.16
N ALA A 146 -11.39 7.54 -0.98
CA ALA A 146 -12.62 8.28 -1.16
C ALA A 146 -12.84 9.38 -0.12
N ALA A 147 -12.52 9.09 1.13
CA ALA A 147 -12.58 10.10 2.19
C ALA A 147 -11.53 11.19 1.92
N ARG A 148 -10.27 10.80 1.64
CA ARG A 148 -9.18 11.74 1.35
C ARG A 148 -9.47 12.66 0.18
N ALA A 149 -10.13 12.19 -0.88
CA ALA A 149 -10.46 13.03 -2.05
C ALA A 149 -11.50 14.11 -1.76
N HIS A 150 -12.40 13.90 -0.78
CA HIS A 150 -13.39 14.89 -0.37
C HIS A 150 -12.81 15.81 0.71
N SER A 151 -12.38 15.24 1.82
CA SER A 151 -11.85 15.98 2.97
C SER A 151 -10.80 15.15 3.70
N MET A 152 -9.63 15.73 3.96
CA MET A 152 -8.64 15.09 4.83
C MET A 152 -9.16 14.98 6.25
N ALA A 153 -8.87 13.85 6.90
CA ALA A 153 -9.20 13.67 8.31
C ALA A 153 -8.39 14.66 9.17
N PRO A 154 -8.98 15.28 10.22
CA PRO A 154 -8.25 16.17 11.12
C PRO A 154 -7.08 15.48 11.82
N THR A 155 -7.21 14.17 12.06
CA THR A 155 -6.20 13.33 12.71
C THR A 155 -5.91 12.12 11.82
N PRO A 156 -4.93 12.20 10.89
CA PRO A 156 -4.54 11.07 10.06
C PRO A 156 -3.90 9.98 10.92
N ALA A 157 -4.00 8.72 10.47
CA ALA A 157 -3.37 7.60 11.16
C ALA A 157 -1.86 7.52 10.86
N LEU A 158 -1.46 8.04 9.70
CA LEU A 158 -0.08 8.18 9.24
C LEU A 158 0.24 9.66 9.00
N ALA A 159 1.24 10.19 9.72
CA ALA A 159 1.69 11.56 9.55
C ALA A 159 2.91 11.63 8.63
N PHE A 160 2.66 12.07 7.40
CA PHE A 160 3.70 12.39 6.42
C PHE A 160 4.41 13.72 6.76
N PRO A 161 5.65 13.94 6.31
CA PRO A 161 6.41 15.16 6.58
C PRO A 161 5.66 16.46 6.24
N GLN A 162 4.91 16.45 5.14
CA GLN A 162 4.10 17.59 4.69
C GLN A 162 2.96 17.93 5.66
N HIS A 163 2.49 16.98 6.47
CA HIS A 163 1.53 17.27 7.54
C HIS A 163 2.19 17.92 8.77
N LEU A 164 3.49 17.65 9.00
CA LEU A 164 4.22 18.10 10.19
C LEU A 164 4.90 19.46 9.99
N SER A 165 5.12 19.87 8.74
CA SER A 165 5.81 21.11 8.39
C SER A 165 4.88 22.08 7.67
N PRO A 166 4.32 23.10 8.36
CA PRO A 166 3.43 24.09 7.76
C PRO A 166 4.03 24.82 6.56
N GLU A 167 5.35 25.00 6.55
CA GLU A 167 6.11 25.65 5.47
C GLU A 167 6.20 24.81 4.19
N LEU A 168 6.11 23.47 4.32
CA LEU A 168 6.10 22.52 3.21
C LEU A 168 4.68 22.15 2.77
N ASN A 169 3.68 22.46 3.62
CA ASN A 169 2.29 22.12 3.38
C ASN A 169 1.66 23.17 2.44
N ALA A 170 1.76 22.94 1.13
CA ALA A 170 0.89 23.63 0.19
C ALA A 170 -0.55 23.45 0.67
N ALA A 171 -1.37 24.51 0.74
CA ALA A 171 -2.65 24.58 1.47
C ALA A 171 -3.67 23.43 1.23
N HIS A 172 -3.43 22.58 0.23
CA HIS A 172 -4.27 21.46 -0.18
C HIS A 172 -3.48 20.16 -0.44
N TRP A 173 -2.28 19.99 0.12
CA TRP A 173 -1.52 18.76 -0.04
C TRP A 173 -2.25 17.58 0.60
N ARG A 174 -2.21 16.43 -0.08
CA ARG A 174 -2.80 15.18 0.36
C ARG A 174 -1.90 14.03 -0.08
N PRO A 175 -1.68 13.00 0.76
CA PRO A 175 -0.90 11.85 0.36
C PRO A 175 -1.64 11.08 -0.74
N ARG A 176 -0.91 10.80 -1.82
CA ARG A 176 -1.28 10.01 -2.98
C ARG A 176 -0.72 8.61 -2.88
N TYR A 177 -1.16 7.69 -3.72
CA TYR A 177 -0.71 6.29 -3.67
C TYR A 177 0.82 6.14 -3.68
N ILE A 178 1.53 6.98 -4.43
CA ILE A 178 2.99 6.97 -4.48
C ILE A 178 3.65 7.23 -3.12
N ASP A 179 3.05 8.07 -2.27
CA ASP A 179 3.57 8.36 -0.93
C ASP A 179 3.45 7.12 -0.02
N TYR A 180 2.38 6.34 -0.18
CA TYR A 180 2.21 5.07 0.54
C TYR A 180 3.04 3.93 -0.04
N LEU A 181 3.32 3.93 -1.34
CA LEU A 181 4.27 3.02 -1.97
C LEU A 181 5.69 3.27 -1.46
N TYR A 182 6.07 4.55 -1.38
CA TYR A 182 7.33 4.95 -0.78
C TYR A 182 7.40 4.51 0.70
N LEU A 183 6.35 4.77 1.49
CA LEU A 183 6.24 4.26 2.87
C LEU A 183 6.41 2.74 2.95
N GLY A 184 5.71 1.99 2.10
CA GLY A 184 5.80 0.52 2.07
C GLY A 184 7.23 0.06 1.76
N PHE A 185 7.89 0.70 0.81
CA PHE A 185 9.28 0.40 0.44
C PHE A 185 10.26 0.74 1.56
N THR A 186 10.16 1.93 2.15
CA THR A 186 11.06 2.39 3.23
C THR A 186 10.89 1.55 4.49
N ASN A 187 9.65 1.23 4.88
CA ASN A 187 9.37 0.38 6.03
C ASN A 187 9.81 -1.09 5.84
N ALA A 188 9.81 -1.59 4.60
CA ALA A 188 10.32 -2.92 4.25
C ALA A 188 11.85 -2.99 4.16
N THR A 189 12.51 -1.89 3.76
CA THR A 189 13.98 -1.85 3.63
C THR A 189 14.68 -1.51 4.94
N ALA A 190 14.07 -0.70 5.80
CA ALA A 190 14.59 -0.26 7.11
C ALA A 190 15.95 0.49 7.11
N PHE A 191 16.55 0.75 5.93
CA PHE A 191 17.79 1.52 5.77
C PHE A 191 17.57 2.97 5.30
N SER A 192 16.33 3.36 5.04
CA SER A 192 15.93 4.69 4.56
C SER A 192 15.47 5.60 5.70
N PRO A 193 15.32 6.93 5.46
CA PRO A 193 14.69 7.83 6.42
C PRO A 193 13.27 7.34 6.76
N THR A 194 12.97 7.15 8.04
CA THR A 194 11.63 6.81 8.55
C THR A 194 10.80 8.08 8.73
N ASP A 195 10.37 8.65 7.61
CA ASP A 195 9.79 9.99 7.54
C ASP A 195 8.27 10.04 7.78
N VAL A 196 7.56 8.91 7.63
CA VAL A 196 6.13 8.80 7.97
C VAL A 196 5.95 8.23 9.38
N MET A 197 5.25 8.97 10.24
CA MET A 197 5.03 8.58 11.63
C MET A 197 3.69 7.83 11.82
N PRO A 198 3.69 6.61 12.41
CA PRO A 198 2.46 5.91 12.75
C PRO A 198 1.82 6.47 14.02
N LEU A 199 0.75 7.26 13.85
CA LEU A 199 0.01 7.88 14.95
C LEU A 199 -1.04 6.93 15.55
N ALA A 200 -1.69 6.11 14.72
CA ALA A 200 -2.71 5.18 15.18
C ALA A 200 -2.11 3.85 15.69
N PRO A 201 -2.72 3.19 16.70
CA PRO A 201 -2.25 1.89 17.19
C PRO A 201 -2.18 0.81 16.11
N TRP A 202 -3.18 0.74 15.22
CA TRP A 202 -3.18 -0.22 14.13
C TRP A 202 -1.99 0.02 13.18
N ALA A 203 -1.64 1.28 12.90
CA ALA A 203 -0.55 1.62 11.99
C ALA A 203 0.79 1.14 12.55
N LYS A 204 1.00 1.28 13.86
CA LYS A 204 2.18 0.75 14.57
C LYS A 204 2.30 -0.77 14.40
N ILE A 205 1.20 -1.49 14.58
CA ILE A 205 1.15 -2.96 14.46
C ILE A 205 1.43 -3.38 13.01
N VAL A 206 0.74 -2.80 12.04
CA VAL A 206 0.88 -3.17 10.62
C VAL A 206 2.29 -2.87 10.12
N MET A 207 2.86 -1.70 10.47
CA MET A 207 4.25 -1.37 10.13
C MET A 207 5.25 -2.34 10.76
N ALA A 208 5.06 -2.68 12.05
CA ALA A 208 5.93 -3.65 12.73
C ALA A 208 5.88 -5.04 12.07
N VAL A 209 4.67 -5.51 11.72
CA VAL A 209 4.48 -6.78 11.00
C VAL A 209 5.20 -6.76 9.66
N GLN A 210 5.02 -5.70 8.85
CA GLN A 210 5.70 -5.59 7.56
C GLN A 210 7.23 -5.59 7.72
N SER A 211 7.77 -4.85 8.68
CA SER A 211 9.22 -4.79 8.91
C SER A 211 9.79 -6.14 9.35
N VAL A 212 9.11 -6.87 10.25
CA VAL A 212 9.53 -8.22 10.67
C VAL A 212 9.54 -9.19 9.48
N ILE A 213 8.47 -9.20 8.68
CA ILE A 213 8.36 -10.03 7.47
C ILE A 213 9.49 -9.70 6.50
N SER A 214 9.72 -8.41 6.24
CA SER A 214 10.74 -7.98 5.28
C SER A 214 12.15 -8.32 5.74
N LEU A 215 12.42 -8.18 7.04
CA LEU A 215 13.69 -8.58 7.64
C LEU A 215 13.93 -10.08 7.53
N LEU A 216 12.88 -10.89 7.77
CA LEU A 216 12.94 -12.34 7.58
C LEU A 216 13.29 -12.67 6.14
N ILE A 217 12.55 -12.15 5.16
CA ILE A 217 12.82 -12.41 3.73
C ILE A 217 14.26 -12.07 3.38
N LEU A 218 14.68 -10.82 3.64
CA LEU A 218 15.99 -10.35 3.22
C LEU A 218 17.12 -11.10 3.93
N GLY A 219 17.04 -11.24 5.26
CA GLY A 219 18.07 -11.87 6.06
C GLY A 219 18.27 -13.35 5.70
N LEU A 220 17.16 -14.09 5.56
CA LEU A 220 17.19 -15.50 5.18
C LEU A 220 17.72 -15.66 3.75
N VAL A 221 17.17 -14.95 2.77
CA VAL A 221 17.59 -15.05 1.36
C VAL A 221 19.08 -14.76 1.19
N VAL A 222 19.60 -13.70 1.84
CA VAL A 222 21.04 -13.39 1.81
C VAL A 222 21.86 -14.50 2.45
N ALA A 223 21.47 -14.98 3.63
CA ALA A 223 22.19 -16.04 4.34
C ALA A 223 22.30 -17.32 3.49
N ARG A 224 21.22 -17.74 2.84
CA ARG A 224 21.24 -18.93 1.98
C ARG A 224 22.00 -18.69 0.68
N ALA A 225 21.85 -17.53 0.04
CA ALA A 225 22.58 -17.21 -1.18
C ALA A 225 24.10 -17.27 -0.96
N VAL A 226 24.59 -16.75 0.18
CA VAL A 226 25.99 -16.86 0.57
C VAL A 226 26.40 -18.32 0.78
N ASN A 227 25.59 -19.12 1.49
CA ASN A 227 25.88 -20.54 1.73
C ASN A 227 25.91 -21.40 0.45
N VAL A 228 25.18 -21.00 -0.60
CA VAL A 228 25.16 -21.71 -1.89
C VAL A 228 26.36 -21.33 -2.77
N LEU A 229 26.93 -20.13 -2.58
CA LEU A 229 28.08 -19.64 -3.34
C LEU A 229 29.44 -20.01 -2.71
N ALA A 230 29.46 -20.36 -1.43
CA ALA A 230 30.64 -20.78 -0.67
C ALA A 230 30.97 -22.26 -0.92
#